data_AF-A0A960T4F1-F1
#
_entry.id   AF-A0A960T4F1-F1
#
_cell.length_a   1.000
_cell.length_b   1.000
_cell.length_c   1.000
_cell.angle_alpha   90.00
_cell.angle_beta   90.00
_cell.angle_gamma   90.00
#
_symmetry.space_group_name_H-M   'P 1'
#
loop_
_entity.id
_entity.type
_entity.pdbx_description
1 polymer ?
#
loop_
_entity_poly.entity_id
_entity_poly.type
_entity_poly.pdbx_seq_one_letter_code
_entity_poly.pdbx_strand_id
1 'polypeptide(L)'
;NLGEDETTVSAFVRKMGSKMTYRVTVDDEKGTMGKKWLEAAGQNGIPCAFVVNKSGRIAYIGHPMSLEESLLVKLLSEPSTKPAAAVAAPVATAPSEKAEELAARAGTLLRAGKTDEAEKTIAKLHEELGDKFRYIGGLLELDLMLARGETADAPELAKILAEDFAEQAAIGVAAAARLSYAGSPDETMLATAEKLAGPAAQSEGPARCGALSVLARVSFLRGEKDKAVGFQKQAVDCASPAEAAAAKDALSAYQEDKLP
;
A
#
# COMPACT_ATOMS: atom_id res chain seq x y z
N ASN A 1 22.50 -3.99 -1.90
CA ASN A 1 22.53 -3.33 -3.23
C ASN A 1 21.12 -3.44 -3.78
N LEU A 2 20.28 -2.41 -3.59
CA LEU A 2 18.86 -2.41 -3.95
C LEU A 2 18.59 -1.65 -5.28
N GLY A 3 19.64 -1.31 -6.03
CA GLY A 3 19.56 -0.50 -7.24
C GLY A 3 20.06 -1.24 -8.47
N GLU A 4 19.42 -0.98 -9.60
CA GLU A 4 19.88 -1.34 -10.94
C GLU A 4 21.19 -0.62 -11.28
N ASP A 5 22.05 -1.25 -12.08
CA ASP A 5 23.31 -0.64 -12.52
C ASP A 5 23.10 0.47 -13.57
N GLU A 6 24.15 1.27 -13.82
CA GLU A 6 24.11 2.38 -14.78
C GLU A 6 23.70 1.92 -16.18
N THR A 7 24.09 0.71 -16.60
CA THR A 7 23.77 0.20 -17.93
C THR A 7 22.27 -0.05 -18.07
N THR A 8 21.66 -0.72 -17.08
CA THR A 8 20.23 -0.97 -17.04
C THR A 8 19.43 0.33 -16.98
N VAL A 9 19.81 1.25 -16.08
CA VAL A 9 19.12 2.54 -15.94
C VAL A 9 19.26 3.39 -17.19
N SER A 10 20.43 3.44 -17.83
CA SER A 10 20.66 4.20 -19.07
C SER A 10 19.81 3.67 -20.23
N ALA A 11 19.70 2.35 -20.37
CA ALA A 11 18.84 1.74 -21.38
C ALA A 11 17.36 2.10 -21.15
N PHE A 12 16.90 2.06 -19.90
CA PHE A 12 15.54 2.46 -19.53
C PHE A 12 15.28 3.94 -19.84
N VAL A 13 16.20 4.83 -19.46
CA VAL A 13 16.10 6.28 -19.73
C VAL A 13 15.98 6.56 -21.22
N ARG A 14 16.79 5.90 -22.04
CA ARG A 14 16.72 6.02 -23.52
C ARG A 14 15.39 5.55 -24.07
N LYS A 15 14.82 4.47 -23.53
CA LYS A 15 13.50 3.96 -23.92
C LYS A 15 12.37 4.92 -23.54
N MET A 16 12.48 5.61 -22.40
CA MET A 16 11.49 6.59 -21.95
C MET A 16 11.53 7.89 -22.77
N GLY A 17 12.69 8.26 -23.29
CA GLY A 17 12.85 9.39 -24.21
C GLY A 17 12.26 10.68 -23.65
N SER A 18 11.39 11.34 -24.42
CA SER A 18 10.76 12.61 -24.04
C SER A 18 9.79 12.52 -22.86
N LYS A 19 9.41 11.31 -22.41
CA LYS A 19 8.55 11.13 -21.22
C LYS A 19 9.30 11.37 -19.91
N MET A 20 10.63 11.38 -19.93
CA MET A 20 11.45 11.62 -18.75
C MET A 20 12.25 12.91 -18.92
N THR A 21 11.67 14.00 -18.42
CA THR A 21 12.17 15.38 -18.61
C THR A 21 13.17 15.83 -17.55
N TYR A 22 13.57 14.93 -16.65
CA TYR A 22 14.47 15.18 -15.54
C TYR A 22 15.75 14.34 -15.63
N ARG A 23 16.80 14.78 -14.93
CA ARG A 23 18.06 14.04 -14.86
C ARG A 23 17.90 12.84 -13.94
N VAL A 24 18.37 11.69 -14.39
CA VAL A 24 18.40 10.44 -13.62
C VAL A 24 19.85 10.05 -13.38
N THR A 25 20.16 9.59 -12.18
CA THR A 25 21.48 9.12 -11.78
C THR A 25 21.34 7.81 -10.99
N VAL A 26 22.37 6.98 -11.03
CA VAL A 26 22.49 5.81 -10.15
C VAL A 26 23.38 6.17 -8.96
N ASP A 27 23.10 5.62 -7.79
CA ASP A 27 23.99 5.76 -6.64
C ASP A 27 25.32 5.04 -6.89
N ASP A 28 26.37 5.40 -6.15
CA ASP A 28 27.63 4.68 -6.24
C ASP A 28 27.54 3.28 -5.59
N GLU A 29 28.52 2.41 -5.87
CA GLU A 29 28.57 1.05 -5.30
C GLU A 29 28.60 1.03 -3.76
N LYS A 30 28.96 2.16 -3.12
CA LYS A 30 29.01 2.29 -1.67
C LYS A 30 27.66 2.71 -1.08
N GLY A 31 26.68 3.03 -1.92
CA GLY A 31 25.37 3.54 -1.53
C GLY A 31 25.46 4.91 -0.87
N THR A 32 26.33 5.80 -1.38
CA THR A 32 26.60 7.09 -0.74
C THR A 32 25.36 7.96 -0.62
N MET A 33 24.50 8.02 -1.64
CA MET A 33 23.23 8.76 -1.57
C MET A 33 22.26 8.08 -0.61
N GLY A 34 22.10 6.76 -0.69
CA GLY A 34 21.27 6.00 0.24
C GLY A 34 21.63 6.28 1.71
N LYS A 35 22.91 6.24 2.05
CA LYS A 35 23.39 6.51 3.43
C LYS A 35 23.25 7.97 3.83
N LYS A 36 23.74 8.89 3.00
CA LYS A 36 23.83 10.31 3.39
C LYS A 36 22.52 11.07 3.29
N TRP A 37 21.56 10.57 2.53
CA TRP A 37 20.26 11.19 2.36
C TRP A 37 19.14 10.36 2.97
N LEU A 38 18.95 9.11 2.54
CA LEU A 38 17.82 8.30 2.99
C LEU A 38 18.01 7.87 4.45
N GLU A 39 19.07 7.12 4.77
CA GLU A 39 19.33 6.66 6.14
C GLU A 39 19.50 7.83 7.11
N ALA A 40 20.25 8.88 6.72
CA ALA A 40 20.44 10.08 7.52
C ALA A 40 19.14 10.85 7.81
N ALA A 41 18.14 10.76 6.93
CA ALA A 41 16.81 11.32 7.12
C ALA A 41 15.81 10.32 7.76
N GLY A 42 16.27 9.14 8.18
CA GLY A 42 15.43 8.09 8.73
C GLY A 42 14.45 7.49 7.72
N GLN A 43 14.71 7.63 6.42
CA GLN A 43 13.88 7.08 5.34
C GLN A 43 14.35 5.66 5.02
N ASN A 44 13.45 4.68 5.21
CA ASN A 44 13.75 3.26 4.99
C ASN A 44 13.07 2.67 3.75
N GLY A 45 12.29 3.48 3.00
CA GLY A 45 11.51 3.02 1.85
C GLY A 45 11.61 3.95 0.65
N ILE A 46 11.34 3.39 -0.53
CA ILE A 46 11.16 4.10 -1.80
C ILE A 46 9.71 3.91 -2.29
N PRO A 47 9.11 4.90 -2.97
CA PRO A 47 9.72 6.14 -3.43
C PRO A 47 9.74 7.26 -2.36
N CYS A 48 10.85 8.00 -2.30
CA CYS A 48 11.07 9.13 -1.39
C CYS A 48 11.58 10.34 -2.18
N ALA A 49 11.13 11.54 -1.82
CA ALA A 49 11.48 12.79 -2.43
C ALA A 49 12.02 13.80 -1.40
N PHE A 50 13.01 14.57 -1.83
CA PHE A 50 13.57 15.68 -1.08
C PHE A 50 13.38 16.96 -1.89
N VAL A 51 12.90 18.03 -1.26
CA VAL A 51 12.91 19.37 -1.87
C VAL A 51 13.97 20.20 -1.18
N VAL A 52 14.94 20.69 -1.95
CA VAL A 52 15.96 21.63 -1.48
C VAL A 52 15.57 23.03 -1.96
N ASN A 53 15.40 23.97 -1.04
CA ASN A 53 15.05 25.34 -1.38
C ASN A 53 16.23 26.12 -1.96
N LYS A 54 15.97 27.35 -2.41
CA LYS A 54 16.99 28.24 -3.01
C LYS A 54 18.14 28.59 -2.07
N SER A 55 17.95 28.49 -0.76
CA SER A 55 19.00 28.69 0.25
C SER A 55 19.82 27.43 0.54
N GLY A 56 19.63 26.34 -0.22
CA GLY A 56 20.34 25.08 -0.03
C GLY A 56 19.89 24.28 1.19
N ARG A 57 18.71 24.56 1.76
CA ARG A 57 18.15 23.83 2.90
C ARG A 57 17.07 22.86 2.45
N ILE A 58 16.98 21.71 3.13
CA ILE A 58 15.90 20.76 2.93
C ILE A 58 14.60 21.40 3.44
N ALA A 59 13.64 21.58 2.53
CA ALA A 59 12.31 22.12 2.78
C ALA A 59 11.24 21.02 2.92
N TYR A 60 11.50 19.83 2.38
CA TYR A 60 10.60 18.69 2.42
C TYR A 60 11.37 17.37 2.33
N ILE A 61 10.88 16.36 3.06
CA ILE A 61 11.26 14.94 2.95
C ILE A 61 9.96 14.14 3.06
N GLY A 62 9.67 13.28 2.09
CA GLY A 62 8.46 12.46 2.11
C GLY A 62 8.15 11.82 0.75
N HIS A 63 6.95 11.28 0.58
CA HIS A 63 6.56 10.57 -0.63
C HIS A 63 6.38 11.53 -1.83
N PRO A 64 6.92 11.24 -3.04
CA PRO A 64 6.84 12.16 -4.18
C PRO A 64 5.42 12.49 -4.62
N MET A 65 4.46 11.58 -4.44
CA MET A 65 3.05 11.86 -4.79
C MET A 65 2.41 12.94 -3.91
N SER A 66 2.99 13.25 -2.74
CA SER A 66 2.52 14.33 -1.88
C SER A 66 3.09 15.70 -2.28
N LEU A 67 3.97 15.77 -3.30
CA LEU A 67 4.52 17.02 -3.82
C LEU A 67 3.65 17.58 -4.95
N GLU A 68 2.49 18.11 -4.59
CA GLU A 68 1.68 18.90 -5.52
C GLU A 68 2.41 20.16 -5.98
N GLU A 69 2.07 20.66 -7.18
CA GLU A 69 2.68 21.88 -7.74
C GLU A 69 2.52 23.09 -6.81
N SER A 70 1.36 23.22 -6.15
CA SER A 70 1.08 24.30 -5.20
C SER A 70 2.01 24.26 -3.97
N LEU A 71 2.26 23.06 -3.44
CA LEU A 71 3.18 22.84 -2.33
C LEU A 71 4.62 23.11 -2.77
N LEU A 72 5.01 22.64 -3.95
CA LEU A 72 6.35 22.87 -4.50
C LEU A 72 6.61 24.37 -4.68
N VAL A 73 5.67 25.12 -5.26
CA VAL A 73 5.74 26.59 -5.40
C VAL A 73 5.88 27.26 -4.03
N LYS A 74 5.11 26.82 -3.03
CA LYS A 74 5.19 27.36 -1.67
C LYS A 74 6.54 27.07 -1.00
N LEU A 75 7.04 25.84 -1.09
CA LEU A 75 8.33 25.43 -0.52
C LEU A 75 9.52 26.18 -1.15
N LEU A 76 9.36 26.61 -2.42
CA LEU A 76 10.37 27.36 -3.18
C LEU A 76 10.20 28.89 -3.09
N SER A 77 9.16 29.39 -2.43
CA SER A 77 8.93 30.83 -2.21
C SER A 77 9.88 31.42 -1.14
N GLU A 78 10.19 32.72 -1.23
CA GLU A 78 11.09 33.42 -0.29
C GLU A 78 10.37 34.50 0.55
N PRO A 79 10.74 34.67 1.85
CA PRO A 79 11.66 33.80 2.59
C PRO A 79 11.00 32.45 2.83
N SER A 80 11.75 31.36 2.63
CA SER A 80 11.23 30.00 2.75
C SER A 80 10.68 29.80 4.15
N THR A 81 9.37 29.92 4.26
CA THR A 81 8.66 29.54 5.47
C THR A 81 8.73 28.04 5.50
N LYS A 82 9.74 27.50 6.19
CA LYS A 82 9.61 26.18 6.79
C LYS A 82 8.26 26.24 7.50
N PRO A 83 7.24 25.47 7.11
CA PRO A 83 6.07 25.38 7.95
C PRO A 83 6.62 24.92 9.30
N ALA A 84 6.55 25.79 10.32
CA ALA A 84 6.49 25.30 11.68
C ALA A 84 5.44 24.21 11.62
N ALA A 85 5.83 22.97 11.98
CA ALA A 85 4.97 21.80 11.97
C ALA A 85 3.55 22.28 12.24
N ALA A 86 2.72 22.26 11.18
CA ALA A 86 1.46 23.00 11.16
C ALA A 86 0.80 22.75 12.50
N VAL A 87 0.58 23.83 13.27
CA VAL A 87 -0.05 23.78 14.60
C VAL A 87 -1.13 22.73 14.48
N ALA A 88 -0.93 21.61 15.17
CA ALA A 88 -1.64 20.37 14.89
C ALA A 88 -3.12 20.72 14.81
N ALA A 89 -3.65 20.75 13.58
CA ALA A 89 -5.08 20.74 13.38
C ALA A 89 -5.59 19.59 14.26
N PRO A 90 -6.71 19.76 14.99
CA PRO A 90 -7.22 18.72 15.87
C PRO A 90 -7.17 17.42 15.08
N VAL A 91 -6.39 16.46 15.60
CA VAL A 91 -6.05 15.22 14.90
C VAL A 91 -7.36 14.63 14.40
N ALA A 92 -7.60 14.71 13.09
CA ALA A 92 -8.81 14.20 12.51
C ALA A 92 -8.88 12.71 12.85
N THR A 93 -9.98 12.30 13.48
CA THR A 93 -10.23 10.91 13.89
C THR A 93 -10.88 10.10 12.77
N ALA A 94 -11.33 10.77 11.71
CA ALA A 94 -11.88 10.18 10.49
C ALA A 94 -11.41 10.97 9.24
N PRO A 95 -11.44 10.36 8.04
CA PRO A 95 -11.26 11.07 6.77
C PRO A 95 -12.31 12.17 6.57
N SER A 96 -12.06 13.09 5.63
CA SER A 96 -13.08 14.06 5.23
C SER A 96 -14.23 13.38 4.49
N GLU A 97 -15.44 13.96 4.53
CA GLU A 97 -16.60 13.46 3.77
C GLU A 97 -16.28 13.34 2.27
N LYS A 98 -15.50 14.30 1.74
CA LYS A 98 -15.04 14.27 0.36
C LYS A 98 -14.10 13.10 0.07
N ALA A 99 -13.18 12.78 0.99
CA ALA A 99 -12.33 11.60 0.86
C ALA A 99 -13.17 10.31 0.91
N GLU A 100 -14.17 10.23 1.79
CA GLU A 100 -15.07 9.07 1.85
C GLU A 100 -15.88 8.89 0.55
N GLU A 101 -16.42 9.99 -0.01
CA GLU A 101 -17.13 9.96 -1.29
C GLU A 101 -16.22 9.48 -2.43
N LEU A 102 -15.00 10.01 -2.51
CA LEU A 102 -14.02 9.62 -3.52
C LEU A 102 -13.60 8.15 -3.37
N ALA A 103 -13.36 7.67 -2.15
CA ALA A 103 -13.04 6.27 -1.88
C ALA A 103 -14.19 5.33 -2.28
N ALA A 104 -15.43 5.67 -1.93
CA ALA A 104 -16.61 4.89 -2.30
C ALA A 104 -16.81 4.85 -3.83
N ARG A 105 -16.58 5.99 -4.50
CA ARG A 105 -16.65 6.09 -5.96
C ARG A 105 -15.54 5.27 -6.62
N ALA A 106 -14.30 5.37 -6.16
CA ALA A 106 -13.19 4.59 -6.68
C ALA A 106 -13.46 3.08 -6.57
N GLY A 107 -13.90 2.61 -5.39
CA GLY A 107 -14.28 1.20 -5.21
C GLY A 107 -15.41 0.75 -6.13
N THR A 108 -16.39 1.62 -6.42
CA THR A 108 -17.48 1.32 -7.36
C THR A 108 -16.97 1.21 -8.79
N LEU A 109 -16.06 2.10 -9.20
CA LEU A 109 -15.45 2.07 -10.53
C LEU A 109 -14.59 0.83 -10.73
N LEU A 110 -13.82 0.43 -9.72
CA LEU A 110 -13.02 -0.80 -9.74
C LEU A 110 -13.90 -2.04 -9.93
N ARG A 111 -14.99 -2.17 -9.17
CA ARG A 111 -15.97 -3.27 -9.34
C ARG A 111 -16.62 -3.28 -10.72
N ALA A 112 -16.80 -2.11 -11.32
CA ALA A 112 -17.33 -1.96 -12.67
C ALA A 112 -16.27 -2.18 -13.79
N GLY A 113 -15.01 -2.49 -13.43
CA GLY A 113 -13.91 -2.64 -14.38
C GLY A 113 -13.44 -1.33 -15.03
N LYS A 114 -13.88 -0.18 -14.52
CA LYS A 114 -13.56 1.15 -15.06
C LYS A 114 -12.24 1.67 -14.47
N THR A 115 -11.15 0.97 -14.75
CA THR A 115 -9.84 1.19 -14.13
C THR A 115 -9.27 2.59 -14.36
N ASP A 116 -9.44 3.17 -15.56
CA ASP A 116 -8.95 4.53 -15.87
C ASP A 116 -9.71 5.64 -15.13
N GLU A 117 -11.02 5.46 -14.92
CA GLU A 117 -11.82 6.38 -14.11
C GLU A 117 -11.49 6.21 -12.62
N ALA A 118 -11.23 4.96 -12.18
CA ALA A 118 -10.83 4.65 -10.82
C ALA A 118 -9.48 5.30 -10.49
N GLU A 119 -8.46 5.17 -11.34
CA GLU A 119 -7.14 5.78 -11.18
C GLU A 119 -7.24 7.30 -10.95
N LYS A 120 -8.01 8.00 -11.80
CA LYS A 120 -8.23 9.46 -11.66
C LYS A 120 -8.96 9.82 -10.37
N THR A 121 -9.85 8.95 -9.91
CA THR A 121 -10.60 9.15 -8.66
C THR A 121 -9.71 8.91 -7.44
N ILE A 122 -8.83 7.90 -7.50
CA ILE A 122 -7.85 7.59 -6.46
C ILE A 122 -6.82 8.72 -6.36
N ALA A 123 -6.33 9.27 -7.47
CA ALA A 123 -5.44 10.43 -7.44
C ALA A 123 -6.05 11.61 -6.68
N LYS A 124 -7.32 11.95 -6.97
CA LYS A 124 -8.06 12.99 -6.21
C LYS A 124 -8.28 12.63 -4.75
N LEU A 125 -8.49 11.35 -4.45
CA LEU A 125 -8.62 10.88 -3.09
C LEU A 125 -7.34 11.15 -2.30
N HIS A 126 -6.16 10.93 -2.89
CA HIS A 126 -4.89 11.22 -2.23
C HIS A 126 -4.71 12.70 -1.88
N GLU A 127 -5.23 13.62 -2.70
CA GLU A 127 -5.25 15.06 -2.42
C GLU A 127 -6.09 15.42 -1.17
N GLU A 128 -7.09 14.59 -0.84
CA GLU A 128 -8.02 14.81 0.28
C GLU A 128 -7.63 14.06 1.56
N LEU A 129 -6.76 13.06 1.47
CA LEU A 129 -6.37 12.21 2.59
C LEU A 129 -5.17 12.82 3.35
N GLY A 130 -5.34 13.00 4.65
CA GLY A 130 -4.20 13.24 5.55
C GLY A 130 -3.37 11.97 5.78
N ASP A 131 -2.13 12.14 6.25
CA ASP A 131 -1.14 11.05 6.44
C ASP A 131 -1.66 9.84 7.24
N LYS A 132 -2.55 10.06 8.21
CA LYS A 132 -3.13 8.97 9.01
C LYS A 132 -4.11 8.08 8.23
N PHE A 133 -4.62 8.58 7.11
CA PHE A 133 -5.63 7.93 6.28
C PHE A 133 -5.12 7.57 4.88
N ARG A 134 -3.84 7.86 4.54
CA ARG A 134 -3.28 7.54 3.21
C ARG A 134 -3.36 6.06 2.83
N TYR A 135 -3.52 5.16 3.82
CA TYR A 135 -3.75 3.74 3.57
C TYR A 135 -5.03 3.48 2.75
N ILE A 136 -6.05 4.34 2.84
CA ILE A 136 -7.31 4.18 2.10
C ILE A 136 -7.04 4.26 0.60
N GLY A 137 -6.28 5.27 0.18
CA GLY A 137 -5.85 5.42 -1.21
C GLY A 137 -4.95 4.26 -1.64
N GLY A 138 -3.91 3.93 -0.86
CA GLY A 138 -2.99 2.87 -1.22
C GLY A 138 -3.62 1.46 -1.30
N LEU A 139 -4.64 1.16 -0.49
CA LEU A 139 -5.42 -0.07 -0.62
C LEU A 139 -6.24 -0.10 -1.92
N LEU A 140 -6.77 1.04 -2.36
CA LEU A 140 -7.47 1.16 -3.64
C LEU A 140 -6.52 1.13 -4.83
N GLU A 141 -5.30 1.66 -4.69
CA GLU A 141 -4.23 1.48 -5.67
C GLU A 141 -3.86 0.01 -5.82
N LEU A 142 -3.75 -0.73 -4.71
CA LEU A 142 -3.54 -2.17 -4.75
C LEU A 142 -4.68 -2.89 -5.48
N ASP A 143 -5.93 -2.52 -5.21
CA ASP A 143 -7.09 -3.06 -5.92
C ASP A 143 -7.06 -2.73 -7.43
N LEU A 144 -6.61 -1.52 -7.80
CA LEU A 144 -6.44 -1.09 -9.19
C LEU A 144 -5.37 -1.92 -9.92
N MET A 145 -4.20 -2.12 -9.29
CA MET A 145 -3.12 -2.94 -9.86
C MET A 145 -3.61 -4.36 -10.14
N LEU A 146 -4.28 -4.97 -9.16
CA LEU A 146 -4.85 -6.32 -9.30
C LEU A 146 -5.92 -6.37 -10.41
N ALA A 147 -6.78 -5.36 -10.51
CA ALA A 147 -7.79 -5.27 -11.57
C ALA A 147 -7.19 -5.10 -12.97
N ARG A 148 -6.02 -4.48 -13.09
CA ARG A 148 -5.26 -4.36 -14.35
C ARG A 148 -4.36 -5.56 -14.66
N GLY A 149 -4.22 -6.48 -13.72
CA GLY A 149 -3.28 -7.61 -13.82
C GLY A 149 -1.82 -7.22 -13.60
N GLU A 150 -1.56 -6.04 -13.04
CA GLU A 150 -0.23 -5.52 -12.66
C GLU A 150 0.26 -6.18 -11.37
N THR A 151 0.39 -7.51 -11.42
CA THR A 151 0.59 -8.38 -10.24
C THR A 151 2.02 -8.40 -9.71
N ALA A 152 3.01 -7.99 -10.51
CA ALA A 152 4.42 -8.05 -10.12
C ALA A 152 4.75 -7.12 -8.94
N ASP A 153 4.18 -5.91 -8.93
CA ASP A 153 4.48 -4.87 -7.94
C ASP A 153 3.47 -4.86 -6.76
N ALA A 154 2.34 -5.56 -6.91
CA ALA A 154 1.28 -5.62 -5.90
C ALA A 154 1.77 -6.14 -4.52
N PRO A 155 2.63 -7.18 -4.44
CA PRO A 155 3.25 -7.60 -3.18
C PRO A 155 4.06 -6.50 -2.49
N GLU A 156 4.75 -5.67 -3.27
CA GLU A 156 5.61 -4.63 -2.70
C GLU A 156 4.78 -3.49 -2.12
N LEU A 157 3.76 -3.03 -2.83
CA LEU A 157 2.82 -2.05 -2.30
C LEU A 157 2.14 -2.56 -1.01
N ALA A 158 1.75 -3.84 -0.96
CA ALA A 158 1.17 -4.45 0.23
C ALA A 158 2.13 -4.42 1.44
N LYS A 159 3.43 -4.68 1.23
CA LYS A 159 4.45 -4.58 2.30
C LYS A 159 4.63 -3.14 2.74
N ILE A 160 4.75 -2.20 1.81
CA ILE A 160 4.88 -0.77 2.11
C ILE A 160 3.71 -0.32 2.98
N LEU A 161 2.46 -0.68 2.62
CA LEU A 161 1.28 -0.38 3.42
C LEU A 161 1.33 -0.99 4.82
N ALA A 162 1.81 -2.23 4.96
CA ALA A 162 1.93 -2.86 6.26
C ALA A 162 3.01 -2.22 7.13
N GLU A 163 4.14 -1.81 6.55
CA GLU A 163 5.26 -1.17 7.22
C GLU A 163 4.93 0.27 7.64
N ASP A 164 4.35 1.04 6.74
CA ASP A 164 3.93 2.43 6.96
C ASP A 164 2.86 2.56 8.06
N PHE A 165 2.09 1.49 8.28
CA PHE A 165 1.00 1.42 9.23
C PHE A 165 1.16 0.25 10.21
N ALA A 166 2.38 -0.06 10.62
CA ALA A 166 2.69 -1.20 11.49
C ALA A 166 1.89 -1.21 12.81
N GLU A 167 1.58 -0.04 13.36
CA GLU A 167 0.75 0.11 14.57
C GLU A 167 -0.73 -0.26 14.36
N GLN A 168 -1.15 -0.40 13.10
CA GLN A 168 -2.51 -0.74 12.68
C GLN A 168 -2.47 -2.04 11.87
N ALA A 169 -2.23 -3.17 12.56
CA ALA A 169 -2.12 -4.50 11.94
C ALA A 169 -3.27 -4.86 10.97
N ALA A 170 -4.47 -4.29 11.18
CA ALA A 170 -5.61 -4.45 10.27
C ALA A 170 -5.32 -3.99 8.82
N ILE A 171 -4.46 -2.98 8.62
CA ILE A 171 -4.09 -2.48 7.29
C ILE A 171 -3.23 -3.51 6.56
N GLY A 172 -2.23 -4.09 7.23
CA GLY A 172 -1.42 -5.18 6.67
C GLY A 172 -2.27 -6.41 6.33
N VAL A 173 -3.22 -6.77 7.20
CA VAL A 173 -4.19 -7.86 6.94
C VAL A 173 -5.10 -7.52 5.75
N ALA A 174 -5.55 -6.27 5.61
CA ALA A 174 -6.38 -5.84 4.49
C ALA A 174 -5.63 -5.86 3.15
N ALA A 175 -4.33 -5.55 3.15
CA ALA A 175 -3.47 -5.69 1.98
C ALA A 175 -3.23 -7.17 1.65
N ALA A 176 -2.96 -8.01 2.65
CA ALA A 176 -2.81 -9.45 2.51
C ALA A 176 -4.07 -10.12 1.91
N ALA A 177 -5.26 -9.69 2.36
CA ALA A 177 -6.51 -10.14 1.80
C ALA A 177 -6.58 -9.87 0.29
N ARG A 178 -6.32 -8.64 -0.16
CA ARG A 178 -6.34 -8.28 -1.59
C ARG A 178 -5.45 -9.19 -2.44
N LEU A 179 -4.23 -9.45 -1.99
CA LEU A 179 -3.30 -10.36 -2.66
C LEU A 179 -3.89 -11.78 -2.76
N SER A 180 -4.41 -12.33 -1.67
CA SER A 180 -4.98 -13.69 -1.66
C SER A 180 -6.30 -13.81 -2.46
N TYR A 181 -7.07 -12.73 -2.58
CA TYR A 181 -8.35 -12.67 -3.29
C TYR A 181 -8.23 -12.19 -4.75
N ALA A 182 -7.02 -11.92 -5.22
CA ALA A 182 -6.77 -11.61 -6.64
C ALA A 182 -7.34 -12.71 -7.55
N GLY A 183 -7.65 -12.36 -8.80
CA GLY A 183 -8.27 -13.31 -9.75
C GLY A 183 -7.38 -14.51 -10.11
N SER A 184 -6.06 -14.35 -10.03
CA SER A 184 -5.08 -15.43 -10.24
C SER A 184 -3.81 -15.13 -9.42
N PRO A 185 -3.84 -15.39 -8.10
CA PRO A 185 -2.71 -15.07 -7.24
C PRO A 185 -1.57 -16.07 -7.48
N ASP A 186 -0.39 -15.56 -7.82
CA ASP A 186 0.85 -16.32 -7.87
C ASP A 186 1.44 -16.58 -6.47
N GLU A 187 2.48 -17.40 -6.43
CA GLU A 187 3.13 -17.77 -5.17
C GLU A 187 3.75 -16.58 -4.44
N THR A 188 4.21 -15.53 -5.14
CA THR A 188 4.78 -14.33 -4.52
C THR A 188 3.73 -13.55 -3.76
N MET A 189 2.54 -13.40 -4.35
CA MET A 189 1.38 -12.79 -3.69
C MET A 189 0.91 -13.62 -2.50
N LEU A 190 0.81 -14.94 -2.65
CA LEU A 190 0.41 -15.84 -1.56
C LEU A 190 1.40 -15.83 -0.39
N ALA A 191 2.70 -15.91 -0.67
CA ALA A 191 3.75 -15.84 0.35
C ALA A 191 3.77 -14.49 1.07
N THR A 192 3.52 -13.40 0.34
CA THR A 192 3.42 -12.06 0.93
C THR A 192 2.17 -11.95 1.81
N ALA A 193 1.02 -12.44 1.35
CA ALA A 193 -0.21 -12.45 2.13
C ALA A 193 -0.06 -13.24 3.44
N GLU A 194 0.54 -14.43 3.37
CA GLU A 194 0.84 -15.24 4.56
C GLU A 194 1.76 -14.50 5.54
N LYS A 195 2.84 -13.89 5.05
CA LYS A 195 3.80 -13.13 5.87
C LYS A 195 3.12 -11.95 6.59
N LEU A 196 2.26 -11.22 5.89
CA LEU A 196 1.57 -10.05 6.43
C LEU A 196 0.46 -10.44 7.43
N ALA A 197 -0.27 -11.53 7.18
CA ALA A 197 -1.35 -11.99 8.05
C ALA A 197 -0.86 -12.79 9.27
N GLY A 198 0.24 -13.54 9.14
CA GLY A 198 0.74 -14.48 10.15
C GLY A 198 0.84 -13.90 11.56
N PRO A 199 1.51 -12.76 11.78
CA PRO A 199 1.63 -12.15 13.12
C PRO A 199 0.28 -11.80 13.75
N ALA A 200 -0.65 -11.25 12.97
CA ALA A 200 -1.98 -10.88 13.44
C ALA A 200 -2.84 -12.10 13.79
N ALA A 201 -2.67 -13.22 13.08
CA ALA A 201 -3.38 -14.47 13.38
C ALA A 201 -2.98 -15.09 14.74
N GLN A 202 -1.73 -14.87 15.17
CA GLN A 202 -1.22 -15.35 16.46
C GLN A 202 -1.53 -14.40 17.63
N SER A 203 -1.84 -13.15 17.33
CA SER A 203 -2.08 -12.11 18.33
C SER A 203 -3.55 -12.10 18.77
N GLU A 204 -3.82 -11.57 19.96
CA GLU A 204 -5.18 -11.15 20.32
C GLU A 204 -5.43 -9.76 19.75
N GLY A 205 -6.62 -9.51 19.21
CA GLY A 205 -6.98 -8.20 18.68
C GLY A 205 -7.92 -8.24 17.47
N PRO A 206 -8.39 -7.07 17.03
CA PRO A 206 -9.43 -6.95 16.01
C PRO A 206 -9.02 -7.50 14.63
N ALA A 207 -7.71 -7.54 14.32
CA ALA A 207 -7.22 -8.03 13.04
C ALA A 207 -7.13 -9.58 12.95
N ARG A 208 -7.23 -10.29 14.08
CA ARG A 208 -6.99 -11.74 14.16
C ARG A 208 -7.93 -12.55 13.27
N CYS A 209 -9.22 -12.22 13.29
CA CYS A 209 -10.23 -12.95 12.51
C CYS A 209 -9.99 -12.85 11.00
N GLY A 210 -9.73 -11.63 10.52
CA GLY A 210 -9.37 -11.38 9.13
C GLY A 210 -8.08 -12.11 8.74
N ALA A 211 -7.06 -12.06 9.60
CA ALA A 211 -5.79 -12.74 9.36
C ALA A 211 -5.94 -14.26 9.22
N LEU A 212 -6.74 -14.89 10.09
CA LEU A 212 -7.06 -16.32 10.01
C LEU A 212 -7.78 -16.67 8.70
N SER A 213 -8.70 -15.80 8.25
CA SER A 213 -9.40 -16.00 6.96
C SER A 213 -8.46 -15.88 5.77
N VAL A 214 -7.49 -14.96 5.81
CA VAL A 214 -6.42 -14.84 4.80
C VAL A 214 -5.54 -16.10 4.78
N LEU A 215 -5.08 -16.56 5.94
CA LEU A 215 -4.28 -17.78 6.03
C LEU A 215 -5.05 -19.02 5.55
N ALA A 216 -6.34 -19.09 5.83
CA ALA A 216 -7.21 -20.15 5.30
C ALA A 216 -7.24 -20.13 3.77
N ARG A 217 -7.46 -18.96 3.18
CA ARG A 217 -7.48 -18.80 1.72
C ARG A 217 -6.15 -19.14 1.07
N VAL A 218 -5.04 -18.64 1.62
CA VAL A 218 -3.69 -18.95 1.14
C VAL A 218 -3.42 -20.46 1.19
N SER A 219 -3.74 -21.10 2.32
CA SER A 219 -3.58 -22.55 2.48
C SER A 219 -4.39 -23.32 1.44
N PHE A 220 -5.63 -22.91 1.20
CA PHE A 220 -6.50 -23.55 0.22
C PHE A 220 -5.93 -23.45 -1.20
N LEU A 221 -5.48 -22.26 -1.61
CA LEU A 221 -4.91 -22.00 -2.93
C LEU A 221 -3.61 -22.78 -3.19
N ARG A 222 -2.89 -23.14 -2.12
CA ARG A 222 -1.70 -24.03 -2.18
C ARG A 222 -2.05 -25.52 -2.10
N GLY A 223 -3.33 -25.89 -2.03
CA GLY A 223 -3.80 -27.27 -1.90
C GLY A 223 -3.70 -27.85 -0.48
N GLU A 224 -3.41 -27.03 0.53
CA GLU A 224 -3.29 -27.43 1.93
C GLU A 224 -4.66 -27.42 2.63
N LYS A 225 -5.59 -28.25 2.15
CA LYS A 225 -7.02 -28.21 2.51
C LYS A 225 -7.28 -28.33 4.02
N ASP A 226 -6.59 -29.24 4.70
CA ASP A 226 -6.76 -29.43 6.14
C ASP A 226 -6.34 -28.18 6.94
N LYS A 227 -5.27 -27.51 6.51
CA LYS A 227 -4.83 -26.24 7.11
C LYS A 227 -5.84 -25.14 6.84
N ALA A 228 -6.37 -25.06 5.62
CA ALA A 228 -7.40 -24.09 5.26
C ALA A 228 -8.63 -24.19 6.16
N VAL A 229 -9.17 -25.41 6.31
CA VAL A 229 -10.30 -25.69 7.22
C VAL A 229 -9.93 -25.37 8.67
N GLY A 230 -8.71 -25.71 9.10
CA GLY A 230 -8.23 -25.42 10.45
C GLY A 230 -8.18 -23.92 10.78
N PHE A 231 -7.64 -23.10 9.87
CA PHE A 231 -7.62 -21.64 10.04
C PHE A 231 -9.03 -21.04 9.97
N GLN A 232 -9.86 -21.51 9.03
CA GLN A 232 -11.21 -20.95 8.87
C GLN A 232 -12.13 -21.29 10.07
N LYS A 233 -11.96 -22.46 10.71
CA LYS A 233 -12.66 -22.75 11.98
C LYS A 233 -12.31 -21.73 13.06
N GLN A 234 -11.02 -21.43 13.23
CA GLN A 234 -10.60 -20.41 14.19
C GLN A 234 -11.14 -19.02 13.82
N ALA A 235 -11.21 -18.70 12.51
CA ALA A 235 -11.82 -17.46 12.05
C ALA A 235 -13.31 -17.39 12.43
N VAL A 236 -14.08 -18.47 12.26
CA VAL A 236 -15.48 -18.57 12.70
C VAL A 236 -15.61 -18.32 14.20
N ASP A 237 -14.69 -18.88 15.01
CA ASP A 237 -14.74 -18.76 16.47
C ASP A 237 -14.51 -17.33 16.97
N CYS A 238 -13.71 -16.52 16.25
CA CYS A 238 -13.45 -15.12 16.61
C CYS A 238 -14.23 -14.09 15.78
N ALA A 239 -15.10 -14.54 14.87
CA ALA A 239 -15.88 -13.66 14.01
C ALA A 239 -16.87 -12.81 14.81
N SER A 240 -16.99 -11.52 14.45
CA SER A 240 -18.06 -10.68 14.98
C SER A 240 -19.43 -11.18 14.49
N PRO A 241 -20.54 -10.80 15.15
CA PRO A 241 -21.87 -11.16 14.67
C PRO A 241 -22.16 -10.76 13.21
N ALA A 242 -21.55 -9.66 12.75
CA ALA A 242 -21.69 -9.19 11.37
C ALA A 242 -20.95 -10.08 10.36
N GLU A 243 -19.85 -10.73 10.78
CA GLU A 243 -18.98 -11.54 9.90
C GLU A 243 -19.25 -13.04 10.02
N ALA A 244 -19.96 -13.48 11.07
CA ALA A 244 -20.15 -14.88 11.40
C ALA A 244 -20.79 -15.71 10.28
N ALA A 245 -21.72 -15.13 9.52
CA ALA A 245 -22.35 -15.81 8.38
C ALA A 245 -21.31 -16.08 7.27
N ALA A 246 -20.63 -15.03 6.80
CA ALA A 246 -19.60 -15.14 5.77
C ALA A 246 -18.46 -16.07 6.17
N ALA A 247 -18.04 -16.04 7.45
CA ALA A 247 -16.99 -16.93 7.95
C ALA A 247 -17.41 -18.42 7.91
N LYS A 248 -18.69 -18.71 8.21
CA LYS A 248 -19.25 -20.07 8.13
C LYS A 248 -19.44 -20.54 6.69
N ASP A 249 -19.87 -19.65 5.81
CA ASP A 249 -20.01 -19.95 4.39
C ASP A 249 -18.64 -20.28 3.77
N ALA A 250 -17.61 -19.50 4.11
CA ALA A 250 -16.23 -19.79 3.73
C ALA A 250 -15.72 -21.13 4.28
N LEU A 251 -16.06 -21.46 5.54
CA LEU A 251 -15.72 -22.77 6.11
C LEU A 251 -16.38 -23.91 5.33
N SER A 252 -17.67 -23.78 5.01
CA SER A 252 -18.41 -24.78 4.23
C SER A 252 -17.80 -24.94 2.85
N ALA A 253 -17.46 -23.84 2.17
CA ALA A 253 -16.81 -23.87 0.86
C ALA A 253 -15.49 -24.66 0.90
N TYR A 254 -14.61 -24.38 1.86
CA TYR A 254 -13.34 -25.11 1.98
C TYR A 254 -13.54 -26.60 2.31
N GLN A 255 -14.55 -26.95 3.11
CA GLN A 255 -14.90 -28.36 3.39
C GLN A 255 -15.42 -29.10 2.16
N GLU A 256 -16.07 -28.38 1.24
CA GLU A 256 -16.54 -28.89 -0.05
C GLU A 256 -15.48 -28.81 -1.15
N ASP A 257 -14.24 -28.44 -0.81
CA ASP A 257 -13.14 -28.28 -1.77
C ASP A 257 -13.41 -27.17 -2.81
N LYS A 258 -13.98 -26.05 -2.37
CA LYS A 258 -14.28 -24.88 -3.20
C LYS A 258 -13.73 -23.61 -2.57
N LEU A 259 -13.48 -22.61 -3.41
CA LEU A 259 -13.32 -21.23 -2.95
C LEU A 259 -14.70 -20.63 -2.66
N PRO A 260 -14.85 -19.86 -1.57
CA PRO A 260 -16.03 -19.03 -1.34
C PRO A 260 -16.13 -17.84 -2.29
#